data_AF-A0AAD6HH10-F1
#
_entry.id   AF-A0AAD6HH10-F1
#
_cell.length_a   1.000
_cell.length_b   1.000
_cell.length_c   1.000
_cell.angle_alpha   90.00
_cell.angle_beta   90.00
_cell.angle_gamma   90.00
#
_symmetry.space_group_name_H-M   'P 1'
#
loop_
_entity.id
_entity.type
_entity.pdbx_description
1 polymer ?
#
loop_
_entity_poly.entity_id
_entity_poly.type
_entity_poly.pdbx_seq_one_letter_code
_entity_poly.pdbx_strand_id
1 'polypeptide(L)'
;MVKYSARGAREPYSESPAFPSLSSEDESPRRLQLQRVLKRHLEAFLKYVAPAQANSFLHRATLMQQALHGRAPRALLLSICAISSRFLSSESTETEGSAEAHVWSCEATALLALEGKICWENVVAALVLARHAIASGVYDKAWTLSAMASRQALALGLHRESPGLSWTIREQRRRLMWACFGLDCMMST
;
A
#
# COMPACT_ATOMS: atom_id res chain seq x y z
N MET A 1 -0.46 -18.89 -43.96
CA MET A 1 -1.26 -17.79 -44.51
C MET A 1 -2.56 -17.70 -43.72
N VAL A 2 -2.61 -16.86 -42.68
CA VAL A 2 -3.80 -16.61 -41.86
C VAL A 2 -3.88 -15.10 -41.67
N LYS A 3 -4.90 -14.49 -42.29
CA LYS A 3 -5.15 -13.04 -42.28
C LYS A 3 -5.82 -12.68 -40.95
N TYR A 4 -5.18 -11.86 -40.12
CA TYR A 4 -5.86 -11.20 -39.01
C TYR A 4 -6.33 -9.81 -39.44
N SER A 5 -7.65 -9.68 -39.44
CA SER A 5 -8.43 -8.51 -39.84
C SER A 5 -8.29 -7.38 -38.82
N ALA A 6 -7.96 -6.18 -39.32
CA ALA A 6 -7.98 -4.94 -38.57
C ALA A 6 -9.41 -4.40 -38.44
N ARG A 7 -9.93 -4.35 -37.21
CA ARG A 7 -11.12 -3.57 -36.78
C ARG A 7 -11.01 -3.38 -35.26
N GLY A 8 -11.12 -2.21 -34.66
CA GLY A 8 -11.34 -0.87 -35.17
C GLY A 8 -11.00 0.15 -34.09
N ALA A 9 -10.63 1.35 -34.52
CA ALA A 9 -10.43 2.51 -33.68
C ALA A 9 -11.75 2.90 -32.97
N ARG A 10 -11.67 3.18 -31.67
CA ARG A 10 -12.70 3.90 -30.91
C ARG A 10 -12.01 4.85 -29.94
N GLU A 11 -11.87 6.09 -30.37
CA GLU A 11 -12.21 7.25 -29.55
C GLU A 11 -13.08 8.15 -30.44
N PRO A 12 -14.17 8.67 -29.88
CA PRO A 12 -14.13 10.08 -29.51
C PRO A 12 -14.53 10.30 -28.05
N TYR A 13 -13.73 11.08 -27.34
CA TYR A 13 -14.13 11.82 -26.15
C TYR A 13 -15.32 12.71 -26.52
N SER A 14 -16.52 12.32 -26.14
CA SER A 14 -17.68 13.21 -26.09
C SER A 14 -18.41 13.01 -24.76
N GLU A 15 -18.46 14.12 -24.02
CA GLU A 15 -19.40 14.41 -22.94
C GLU A 15 -19.18 13.65 -21.63
N SER A 16 -18.24 14.18 -20.84
CA SER A 16 -18.18 13.93 -19.39
C SER A 16 -19.45 14.53 -18.75
N PRO A 17 -20.35 13.74 -18.14
CA PRO A 17 -21.47 14.29 -17.40
C PRO A 17 -20.94 15.11 -16.23
N ALA A 18 -21.54 16.28 -16.02
CA ALA A 18 -21.22 17.20 -14.94
C ALA A 18 -21.03 16.47 -13.62
N PHE A 19 -19.92 16.75 -12.94
CA PHE A 19 -19.67 16.31 -11.57
C PHE A 19 -20.89 16.71 -10.72
N PRO A 20 -21.51 15.77 -10.00
CA PRO A 20 -22.31 16.17 -8.86
C PRO A 20 -21.32 16.85 -7.91
N SER A 21 -21.40 18.17 -7.80
CA SER A 21 -20.78 18.91 -6.73
C SER A 21 -21.25 18.26 -5.44
N LEU A 22 -20.35 17.57 -4.75
CA LEU A 22 -20.57 17.11 -3.39
C LEU A 22 -20.95 18.35 -2.58
N SER A 23 -22.24 18.43 -2.25
CA SER A 23 -22.76 19.35 -1.26
C SER A 23 -21.89 19.22 -0.01
N SER A 24 -21.33 20.36 0.37
CA SER A 24 -20.41 20.60 1.47
C SER A 24 -21.12 20.53 2.83
N GLU A 25 -21.87 19.47 3.09
CA GLU A 25 -22.65 19.31 4.32
C GLU A 25 -22.42 17.91 4.89
N ASP A 26 -21.27 17.74 5.57
CA ASP A 26 -21.03 16.88 6.74
C ASP A 26 -19.52 16.62 6.95
N GLU A 27 -18.73 17.69 7.09
CA GLU A 27 -17.36 17.60 7.59
C GLU A 27 -17.37 17.61 9.12
N SER A 28 -17.83 16.50 9.71
CA SER A 28 -17.80 16.32 11.17
C SER A 28 -16.36 16.51 11.70
N PRO A 29 -16.16 17.17 12.86
CA PRO A 29 -14.82 17.51 13.36
C PRO A 29 -13.91 16.29 13.55
N ARG A 30 -14.50 15.12 13.83
CA ARG A 30 -13.79 13.83 13.90
C ARG A 30 -13.24 13.38 12.55
N ARG A 31 -14.02 13.53 11.47
CA ARG A 31 -13.59 13.16 10.10
C ARG A 31 -12.41 14.01 9.64
N LEU A 32 -12.47 15.32 9.87
CA LEU A 32 -11.37 16.24 9.59
C LEU A 32 -10.11 15.91 10.40
N GLN A 33 -10.26 15.51 11.65
CA GLN A 33 -9.14 15.07 12.49
C GLN A 33 -8.50 13.78 11.94
N LEU A 34 -9.32 12.78 11.58
CA LEU A 34 -8.85 11.54 10.98
C LEU A 34 -8.12 11.76 9.64
N GLN A 35 -8.66 12.62 8.77
CA GLN A 35 -8.02 12.98 7.50
C GLN A 35 -6.66 13.65 7.73
N ARG A 36 -6.55 14.56 8.72
CA ARG A 36 -5.28 15.20 9.08
C ARG A 36 -4.25 14.20 9.56
N VAL A 37 -4.64 13.30 10.47
CA VAL A 37 -3.77 12.22 10.97
C VAL A 37 -3.30 11.35 9.80
N LEU A 38 -4.23 10.88 8.96
CA LEU A 38 -3.92 10.03 7.82
C LEU A 38 -2.98 10.71 6.83
N LYS A 39 -3.26 11.97 6.46
CA LYS A 39 -2.41 12.75 5.55
C LYS A 39 -0.98 12.87 6.08
N ARG A 40 -0.81 13.17 7.37
CA ARG A 40 0.52 13.29 8.01
C ARG A 40 1.28 11.96 7.95
N HIS A 41 0.62 10.83 8.21
CA HIS A 41 1.22 9.50 8.13
C HIS A 41 1.57 9.08 6.70
N LEU A 42 0.74 9.43 5.72
CA LEU A 42 1.03 9.20 4.30
C LEU A 42 2.23 10.02 3.83
N GLU A 43 2.33 11.28 4.23
CA GLU A 43 3.46 12.13 3.90
C GLU A 43 4.76 11.61 4.53
N ALA A 44 4.72 11.18 5.79
CA ALA A 44 5.86 10.53 6.45
C ALA A 44 6.27 9.23 5.75
N PHE A 45 5.31 8.41 5.34
CA PHE A 45 5.58 7.17 4.59
C PHE A 45 6.33 7.47 3.30
N LEU A 46 5.82 8.42 2.52
CA LEU A 46 6.39 8.79 1.23
C LEU A 46 7.77 9.46 1.38
N LYS A 47 8.04 10.12 2.50
CA LYS A 47 9.31 10.78 2.78
C LYS A 47 10.38 9.84 3.32
N TYR A 48 10.03 8.93 4.23
CA TYR A 48 11.00 8.15 4.99
C TYR A 48 11.02 6.65 4.64
N VAL A 49 9.91 6.08 4.19
CA VAL A 49 9.77 4.63 3.94
C VAL A 49 9.85 4.30 2.45
N ALA A 50 9.11 5.04 1.62
CA ALA A 50 9.04 4.80 0.17
C ALA A 50 10.40 4.92 -0.54
N PRO A 51 11.32 5.84 -0.17
CA PRO A 51 12.64 5.91 -0.80
C PRO A 51 13.55 4.73 -0.43
N ALA A 52 13.29 4.04 0.68
CA ALA A 52 14.14 2.94 1.15
C ALA A 52 13.79 1.62 0.44
N GLN A 53 14.80 0.78 0.20
CA GLN A 53 14.66 -0.66 -0.13
C GLN A 53 13.64 -0.99 -1.25
N ALA A 54 13.65 -0.25 -2.35
CA ALA A 54 12.74 -0.46 -3.49
C ALA A 54 11.23 -0.27 -3.17
N ASN A 55 10.88 0.47 -2.12
CA ASN A 55 9.49 0.74 -1.74
C ASN A 55 8.78 1.82 -2.58
N SER A 56 9.45 2.35 -3.61
CA SER A 56 8.90 3.36 -4.53
C SER A 56 7.99 2.73 -5.58
N PHE A 57 7.15 1.78 -5.16
CA PHE A 57 6.09 1.17 -5.96
C PHE A 57 4.72 1.84 -5.75
N LEU A 58 4.57 2.71 -4.74
CA LEU A 58 3.35 3.51 -4.55
C LEU A 58 3.52 4.89 -5.18
N HIS A 59 2.67 5.20 -6.17
CA HIS A 59 2.61 6.53 -6.75
C HIS A 59 1.96 7.52 -5.77
N ARG A 60 2.69 8.57 -5.41
CA ARG A 60 2.30 9.58 -4.40
C ARG A 60 0.89 10.13 -4.63
N ALA A 61 0.62 10.65 -5.83
CA ALA A 61 -0.65 11.30 -6.12
C ALA A 61 -1.82 10.31 -6.04
N THR A 62 -1.63 9.10 -6.56
CA THR A 62 -2.65 8.04 -6.57
C THR A 62 -2.99 7.60 -5.15
N LEU A 63 -1.96 7.35 -4.33
CA LEU A 63 -2.14 6.93 -2.93
C LEU A 63 -2.86 8.01 -2.12
N MET A 64 -2.43 9.27 -2.20
CA MET A 64 -3.07 10.36 -1.48
C MET A 64 -4.52 10.56 -1.93
N GLN A 65 -4.78 10.53 -3.24
CA GLN A 65 -6.13 10.69 -3.76
C GLN A 65 -7.04 9.54 -3.29
N GLN A 66 -6.59 8.29 -3.41
CA GLN A 66 -7.38 7.13 -2.99
C GLN A 66 -7.65 7.13 -1.49
N ALA A 67 -6.66 7.51 -0.68
CA ALA A 67 -6.82 7.60 0.76
C ALA A 67 -7.83 8.68 1.17
N LEU A 68 -7.71 9.89 0.61
CA LEU A 68 -8.60 11.01 0.96
C LEU A 68 -10.04 10.82 0.47
N HIS A 69 -10.23 10.11 -0.65
CA HIS A 69 -11.57 9.78 -1.17
C HIS A 69 -12.14 8.48 -0.59
N GLY A 70 -11.49 7.85 0.39
CA GLY A 70 -11.97 6.61 1.02
C GLY A 70 -12.01 5.39 0.10
N ARG A 71 -11.19 5.38 -0.96
CA ARG A 71 -11.10 4.28 -1.94
C ARG A 71 -9.96 3.31 -1.68
N ALA A 72 -9.00 3.69 -0.82
CA ALA A 72 -7.91 2.81 -0.43
C ALA A 72 -8.39 1.79 0.62
N PRO A 73 -7.96 0.52 0.54
CA PRO A 73 -8.36 -0.49 1.50
C PRO A 73 -7.83 -0.19 2.89
N ARG A 74 -8.64 -0.54 3.90
CA ARG A 74 -8.37 -0.18 5.29
C ARG A 74 -7.08 -0.80 5.82
N ALA A 75 -6.81 -2.07 5.51
CA ALA A 75 -5.58 -2.76 5.93
C ALA A 75 -4.32 -2.02 5.43
N LEU A 76 -4.35 -1.54 4.18
CA LEU A 76 -3.25 -0.75 3.61
C LEU A 76 -3.06 0.56 4.37
N LEU A 77 -4.14 1.33 4.59
CA LEU A 77 -4.04 2.60 5.30
C LEU A 77 -3.52 2.43 6.72
N LEU A 78 -4.03 1.45 7.47
CA LEU A 78 -3.58 1.14 8.82
C LEU A 78 -2.11 0.70 8.86
N SER A 79 -1.68 -0.13 7.90
CA SER A 79 -0.27 -0.54 7.80
C SER A 79 0.67 0.66 7.58
N ILE A 80 0.26 1.60 6.73
CA ILE A 80 1.01 2.83 6.46
C ILE A 80 1.04 3.71 7.70
N CYS A 81 -0.09 3.86 8.41
CA CYS A 81 -0.12 4.59 9.67
C CYS A 81 0.84 3.97 10.69
N ALA A 82 0.77 2.65 10.90
CA ALA A 82 1.61 1.93 11.87
C ALA A 82 3.11 2.11 11.60
N ILE A 83 3.56 1.94 10.34
CA ILE A 83 4.99 2.10 10.02
C ILE A 83 5.43 3.56 10.10
N SER A 84 4.55 4.51 9.79
CA SER A 84 4.89 5.94 9.75
C SER A 84 4.93 6.61 11.12
N SER A 85 4.22 6.06 12.11
CA SER A 85 4.16 6.65 13.46
C SER A 85 5.54 6.92 14.05
N ARG A 86 6.51 6.03 13.80
CA ARG A 86 7.89 6.17 14.28
C ARG A 86 8.63 7.41 13.77
N PHE A 87 8.18 8.01 12.66
CA PHE A 87 8.79 9.22 12.11
C PHE A 87 8.03 10.50 12.50
N LEU A 88 6.88 10.35 13.17
CA LEU A 88 6.01 11.46 13.52
C LEU A 88 5.99 11.79 15.01
N SER A 89 6.42 10.85 15.85
CA SER A 89 6.60 11.08 17.28
C SER A 89 7.82 11.96 17.55
N SER A 90 7.60 13.08 18.24
CA SER A 90 8.66 13.96 18.73
C SER A 90 9.24 13.50 20.08
N GLU A 91 8.60 12.54 20.75
CA GLU A 91 8.85 12.24 22.18
C GLU A 91 8.95 10.74 22.54
N SER A 92 8.64 9.80 21.64
CA SER A 92 8.69 8.37 21.98
C SER A 92 10.09 7.81 21.78
N THR A 93 10.85 7.69 22.88
CA THR A 93 12.12 6.95 23.01
C THR A 93 11.94 5.43 22.93
N GLU A 94 10.71 4.94 22.80
CA GLU A 94 10.39 3.52 22.77
C GLU A 94 10.63 2.91 21.38
N THR A 95 11.44 1.86 21.37
CA THR A 95 11.82 1.10 20.18
C THR A 95 10.63 0.37 19.55
N GLU A 96 9.55 0.15 20.31
CA GLU A 96 8.35 -0.57 19.90
C GLU A 96 7.39 0.29 19.02
N GLY A 97 7.55 1.62 19.04
CA GLY A 97 6.64 2.58 18.39
C GLY A 97 5.51 3.03 19.31
N SER A 98 4.74 4.05 18.89
CA SER A 98 3.60 4.59 19.65
C SER A 98 2.54 3.51 19.93
N ALA A 99 1.82 3.59 21.05
CA ALA A 99 0.71 2.66 21.37
C ALA A 99 -0.33 2.59 20.24
N GLU A 100 -0.59 3.70 19.55
CA GLU A 100 -1.46 3.77 18.39
C GLU A 100 -0.92 2.94 17.21
N ALA A 101 0.39 2.94 17.01
CA ALA A 101 1.04 2.17 15.95
C ALA A 101 0.83 0.67 16.17
N HIS A 102 0.95 0.21 17.42
CA HIS A 102 0.69 -1.17 17.79
C HIS A 102 -0.75 -1.56 17.45
N VAL A 103 -1.73 -0.76 17.89
CA VAL A 103 -3.17 -0.98 17.61
C VAL A 103 -3.44 -1.06 16.11
N TRP A 104 -2.92 -0.11 15.32
CA TRP A 104 -3.09 -0.11 13.86
C TRP A 104 -2.43 -1.33 13.21
N SER A 105 -1.26 -1.76 13.69
CA SER A 105 -0.57 -2.94 13.17
C SER A 105 -1.36 -4.22 13.43
N CYS A 106 -1.96 -4.36 14.62
CA CYS A 106 -2.75 -5.52 15.01
C CYS A 106 -4.04 -5.59 14.22
N GLU A 107 -4.75 -4.45 14.10
CA GLU A 107 -5.97 -4.37 13.29
C GLU A 107 -5.70 -4.67 11.81
N ALA A 108 -4.66 -4.09 11.22
CA ALA A 108 -4.31 -4.36 9.83
C ALA A 108 -3.95 -5.84 9.59
N THR A 109 -3.23 -6.46 10.53
CA THR A 109 -2.88 -7.89 10.46
C THR A 109 -4.15 -8.76 10.50
N ALA A 110 -5.09 -8.44 11.40
CA ALA A 110 -6.35 -9.15 11.50
C ALA A 110 -7.19 -9.02 10.22
N LEU A 111 -7.26 -7.82 9.63
CA LEU A 111 -7.96 -7.60 8.36
C LEU A 111 -7.39 -8.45 7.21
N LEU A 112 -6.06 -8.54 7.10
CA LEU A 112 -5.42 -9.39 6.08
C LEU A 112 -5.75 -10.87 6.25
N ALA A 113 -5.75 -11.35 7.51
CA ALA A 113 -6.08 -12.73 7.83
C ALA A 113 -7.56 -13.07 7.57
N LEU A 114 -8.47 -12.13 7.90
CA LEU A 114 -9.91 -12.33 7.75
C LEU A 114 -10.38 -12.20 6.30
N GLU A 115 -9.83 -11.26 5.52
CA GLU A 115 -10.26 -11.06 4.13
C GLU A 115 -9.80 -12.20 3.21
N GLY A 116 -8.59 -12.73 3.42
CA GLY A 116 -8.02 -13.80 2.60
C GLY A 116 -7.84 -13.47 1.11
N LYS A 117 -8.04 -12.21 0.70
CA LYS A 117 -7.97 -11.77 -0.69
C LYS A 117 -6.51 -11.63 -1.14
N ILE A 118 -6.22 -12.16 -2.32
CA ILE A 118 -4.95 -11.96 -3.01
C ILE A 118 -5.11 -10.78 -3.96
N CYS A 119 -4.65 -9.61 -3.55
CA CYS A 119 -4.67 -8.39 -4.37
C CYS A 119 -3.42 -7.54 -4.12
N TRP A 120 -3.17 -6.57 -5.00
CA TRP A 120 -2.01 -5.68 -4.94
C TRP A 120 -1.87 -5.02 -3.57
N GLU A 121 -2.97 -4.49 -3.05
CA GLU A 121 -3.01 -3.73 -1.81
C GLU A 121 -2.71 -4.59 -0.59
N ASN A 122 -3.13 -5.86 -0.60
CA ASN A 122 -2.85 -6.81 0.48
C ASN A 122 -1.38 -7.23 0.49
N VAL A 123 -0.75 -7.42 -0.69
CA VAL A 123 0.70 -7.65 -0.78
C VAL A 123 1.46 -6.47 -0.19
N VAL A 124 1.07 -5.24 -0.56
CA VAL A 124 1.70 -4.02 -0.04
C VAL A 124 1.51 -3.92 1.48
N ALA A 125 0.29 -4.12 1.98
CA ALA A 125 0.00 -4.04 3.40
C ALA A 125 0.80 -5.08 4.21
N ALA A 126 0.84 -6.33 3.74
CA ALA A 126 1.62 -7.40 4.35
C ALA A 126 3.12 -7.05 4.42
N LEU A 127 3.67 -6.57 3.31
CA LEU A 127 5.06 -6.16 3.20
C LEU A 127 5.40 -4.98 4.14
N VAL A 128 4.50 -3.99 4.23
CA VAL A 128 4.67 -2.84 5.13
C VAL A 128 4.59 -3.26 6.59
N LEU A 129 3.64 -4.13 6.95
CA LEU A 129 3.51 -4.66 8.32
C LEU A 129 4.71 -5.52 8.71
N ALA A 130 5.27 -6.31 7.79
CA ALA A 130 6.47 -7.09 8.05
C ALA A 130 7.64 -6.18 8.42
N ARG A 131 7.85 -5.08 7.69
CA ARG A 131 8.88 -4.08 8.02
C ARG A 131 8.59 -3.35 9.34
N HIS A 132 7.32 -3.07 9.62
CA HIS A 132 6.94 -2.51 10.92
C HIS A 132 7.34 -3.47 12.04
N ALA A 133 7.03 -4.76 11.92
CA ALA A 133 7.35 -5.80 12.88
C ALA A 133 8.86 -6.00 13.08
N ILE A 134 9.68 -5.97 12.02
CA ILE A 134 11.15 -6.00 12.13
C ILE A 134 11.64 -4.85 13.00
N ALA A 135 11.17 -3.64 12.70
CA ALA A 135 11.60 -2.45 13.41
C ALA A 135 11.07 -2.37 14.85
N SER A 136 9.99 -3.09 15.17
CA SER A 136 9.50 -3.27 16.54
C SER A 136 10.07 -4.52 17.24
N GLY A 137 11.02 -5.23 16.62
CA GLY A 137 11.66 -6.42 17.20
C GLY A 137 10.81 -7.70 17.23
N VAL A 138 9.64 -7.71 16.59
CA VAL A 138 8.71 -8.85 16.59
C VAL A 138 8.96 -9.73 15.36
N TYR A 139 10.08 -10.47 15.36
CA TYR A 139 10.56 -11.21 14.19
C TYR A 139 9.64 -12.35 13.72
N ASP A 140 8.98 -13.07 14.62
CA ASP A 140 8.04 -14.14 14.23
C ASP A 140 6.86 -13.60 13.40
N LYS A 141 6.37 -12.42 13.79
CA LYS A 141 5.34 -11.69 13.06
C LYS A 141 5.88 -11.21 11.71
N ALA A 142 7.10 -10.67 11.69
CA ALA A 142 7.77 -10.25 10.46
C ALA A 142 7.95 -11.42 9.48
N TRP A 143 8.39 -12.58 9.95
CA TRP A 143 8.57 -13.80 9.16
C TRP A 143 7.26 -14.22 8.49
N THR A 144 6.19 -14.33 9.28
CA THR A 144 4.87 -14.75 8.79
C THR A 144 4.31 -13.80 7.74
N LEU A 145 4.40 -12.49 8.01
CA LEU A 145 3.93 -11.46 7.09
C LEU A 145 4.77 -11.39 5.81
N SER A 146 6.09 -11.59 5.91
CA SER A 146 6.99 -11.63 4.75
C SER A 146 6.65 -12.82 3.85
N ALA A 147 6.47 -14.02 4.42
CA ALA A 147 6.06 -15.20 3.68
C ALA A 147 4.69 -15.01 2.99
N MET A 148 3.74 -14.36 3.66
CA MET A 148 2.44 -14.01 3.08
C MET A 148 2.59 -13.06 1.89
N ALA A 149 3.37 -11.98 2.04
CA ALA A 149 3.62 -11.01 0.97
C ALA A 149 4.27 -11.68 -0.25
N SER A 150 5.33 -12.47 -0.04
CA SER A 150 6.04 -13.21 -1.08
C SER A 150 5.13 -14.16 -1.85
N ARG A 151 4.34 -14.98 -1.14
CA ARG A 151 3.42 -15.94 -1.77
C ARG A 151 2.30 -15.24 -2.54
N GLN A 152 1.72 -14.17 -1.99
CA GLN A 152 0.70 -13.40 -2.69
C GLN A 152 1.27 -12.67 -3.93
N ALA A 153 2.48 -12.13 -3.85
CA ALA A 153 3.16 -11.51 -5.00
C ALA A 153 3.42 -12.50 -6.14
N LEU A 154 3.81 -13.73 -5.79
CA LEU A 154 3.96 -14.84 -6.75
C LEU A 154 2.62 -15.23 -7.36
N ALA A 155 1.56 -15.37 -6.56
CA ALA A 155 0.22 -15.70 -7.01
C ALA A 155 -0.36 -14.65 -7.98
N LEU A 156 -0.08 -13.37 -7.76
CA LEU A 156 -0.45 -12.28 -8.68
C LEU A 156 0.40 -12.23 -9.96
N GLY A 157 1.45 -13.06 -10.05
CA GLY A 157 2.37 -13.06 -11.18
C GLY A 157 3.16 -11.76 -11.29
N LEU A 158 3.52 -11.12 -10.16
CA LEU A 158 4.30 -9.86 -10.20
C LEU A 158 5.73 -10.07 -10.75
N HIS A 159 6.24 -11.30 -10.67
CA HIS A 159 7.53 -11.73 -11.22
C HIS A 159 7.55 -11.87 -12.74
N ARG A 160 6.38 -11.87 -13.41
CA ARG A 160 6.29 -12.06 -14.86
C ARG A 160 6.16 -10.73 -15.57
N GLU A 161 6.91 -10.55 -16.65
CA GLU A 161 6.69 -9.40 -17.53
C GLU A 161 5.35 -9.54 -18.26
N SER A 162 4.60 -8.44 -18.31
CA SER A 162 3.28 -8.38 -18.97
C SER A 162 3.31 -7.31 -20.05
N PRO A 163 3.62 -7.65 -21.32
CA PRO A 163 3.86 -6.67 -22.39
C PRO A 163 2.63 -5.81 -22.73
N GLY A 164 1.43 -6.23 -22.34
CA GLY A 164 0.20 -5.43 -22.50
C GLY A 164 -0.01 -4.33 -21.47
N LEU A 165 0.87 -4.18 -20.46
CA LEU A 165 0.77 -3.14 -19.43
C LEU A 165 1.66 -1.93 -19.75
N SER A 166 1.20 -0.75 -19.35
CA SER A 166 2.00 0.47 -19.44
C SER A 166 3.33 0.30 -18.69
N TRP A 167 4.37 1.01 -19.14
CA TRP A 167 5.70 0.94 -18.54
C TRP A 167 5.65 1.20 -17.02
N THR A 168 4.88 2.19 -16.58
CA THR A 168 4.74 2.56 -15.16
C THR A 168 4.13 1.44 -14.32
N ILE A 169 3.15 0.71 -14.84
CA ILE A 169 2.54 -0.42 -14.12
C ILE A 169 3.52 -1.60 -14.06
N ARG A 170 4.23 -1.89 -15.16
CA ARG A 170 5.27 -2.93 -15.17
C ARG A 170 6.36 -2.64 -14.16
N GLU A 171 6.81 -1.38 -14.08
CA GLU A 171 7.85 -0.96 -13.15
C GLU A 171 7.39 -1.06 -11.69
N GLN A 172 6.16 -0.65 -11.37
CA GLN A 172 5.58 -0.82 -10.03
C GLN A 172 5.54 -2.31 -9.63
N ARG A 173 5.06 -3.19 -10.52
CA ARG A 173 5.01 -4.65 -10.27
C ARG A 173 6.39 -5.25 -10.01
N ARG A 174 7.38 -4.87 -10.82
CA ARG A 174 8.78 -5.28 -10.67
C ARG A 174 9.33 -4.86 -9.30
N ARG A 175 9.17 -3.59 -8.93
CA ARG A 175 9.63 -3.05 -7.64
C ARG A 175 8.99 -3.75 -6.44
N LEU A 176 7.67 -3.96 -6.49
CA LEU A 176 6.98 -4.66 -5.41
C LEU A 176 7.47 -6.11 -5.27
N MET A 177 7.66 -6.82 -6.39
CA MET A 177 8.20 -8.18 -6.37
C MET A 177 9.61 -8.22 -5.76
N TRP A 178 10.50 -7.32 -6.17
CA TRP A 178 11.86 -7.22 -5.60
C TRP A 178 11.85 -6.85 -4.12
N ALA A 179 10.95 -5.97 -3.70
CA ALA A 179 10.81 -5.59 -2.30
C ALA A 179 10.34 -6.77 -1.44
N CYS A 180 9.43 -7.62 -1.94
CA CYS A 180 9.03 -8.86 -1.27
C CYS A 180 10.19 -9.86 -1.20
N PHE A 181 10.84 -10.12 -2.35
CA PHE A 181 11.98 -11.04 -2.42
C PHE A 181 13.13 -10.64 -1.49
N GLY A 182 13.51 -9.35 -1.48
CA GLY A 182 14.57 -8.86 -0.61
C GLY A 182 14.25 -9.00 0.87
N LEU A 183 12.98 -8.84 1.26
CA LEU A 183 12.55 -9.06 2.64
C LEU A 183 12.55 -10.56 2.99
N ASP A 184 12.07 -11.41 2.09
CA ASP A 184 12.06 -12.87 2.25
C ASP A 184 13.48 -13.43 2.47
N CYS A 185 14.44 -12.97 1.66
CA CYS A 185 15.84 -13.34 1.82
C CYS A 185 16.43 -12.86 3.15
N MET A 186 16.09 -11.64 3.59
CA MET A 186 16.55 -11.09 4.87
C MET A 186 16.01 -11.88 6.06
N MET A 187 14.78 -12.42 5.96
CA MET A 187 14.19 -13.21 7.04
C MET A 187 14.75 -14.63 7.07
N SER A 188 15.15 -15.19 5.91
CA SER A 188 15.57 -16.59 5.74
C SER A 188 16.98 -16.94 6.25
N THR A 189 17.72 -16.00 6.82
CA THR A 189 19.10 -16.16 7.31
C THR A 189 19.16 -16.04 8.82
#